data_AF-D1C1Y2-F1
#
_entry.id   AF-D1C1Y2-F1
#
_cell.length_a   1.000
_cell.length_b   1.000
_cell.length_c   1.000
_cell.angle_alpha   90.00
_cell.angle_beta   90.00
_cell.angle_gamma   90.00
#
_symmetry.space_group_name_H-M   'P 1'
#
loop_
_entity.id
_entity.type
_entity.pdbx_description
1 polymer ?
#
loop_
_entity_poly.entity_id
_entity_poly.type
_entity_poly.pdbx_seq_one_letter_code
_entity_poly.pdbx_strand_id
1 'polypeptide(L)'
;MRTIARAIRRLTWATMIVVLMLLLASPAIGATEYGEPVPGQRVYDTTGLLTADELADLEARAAAVEAAGAPVIVYLQARDASQRETEADARALMDAWDVQSAPGARDGVVMFFNLQPDNLRRGEVFIYAGEKHFDGGNLPQSELQRIIDEEMIPLLRADQTAAGIGAGLDAIAHALTYGPPPPPPPSRFEQIAEDLTAGVFSIVNLVSSAIAALVFAIGLRRFRERPVAHGTATPTTMPPSTRPPAVAGALVDGHIMDRHLEATLIDLANRGALAIEPAGEKKVQVRLLDRTLLRTPFEVALWEALEGSSAGAGLVTSKELRASRSKWSRTREELRKHLEHEGLYAPNPGSRRRPAYLAAAVGFLVTVIAAVLAGGAEQPLAGIGPLLLGIASLVTLILAASIRDTTQFGEAEAVAWRGYKEGITSARNDLAAVLDLDEVLPYAVAFGVVDSLDDRLKEASEAGYQPAWFNATMQPGSSMGFYPYWVGFHTAVSPPSSSSGGSVGGASAGGGGAGGSF
;
A
#
# COMPACT_ATOMS: atom_id res chain seq x y z
N MET A 1 -0.30 -21.04 20.60
CA MET A 1 -1.65 -21.14 19.99
C MET A 1 -2.58 -19.94 20.27
N ARG A 2 -2.09 -18.78 20.76
CA ARG A 2 -2.92 -17.58 21.04
C ARG A 2 -2.71 -16.40 20.07
N THR A 3 -1.84 -16.54 19.08
CA THR A 3 -1.51 -15.49 18.11
C THR A 3 -2.30 -15.57 16.79
N ILE A 4 -2.85 -16.73 16.45
CA ILE A 4 -3.64 -16.95 15.22
C ILE A 4 -5.08 -16.37 15.35
N ALA A 5 -5.61 -16.32 16.58
CA ALA A 5 -6.96 -15.80 16.85
C ALA A 5 -7.11 -14.27 16.74
N ARG A 6 -6.01 -13.51 16.74
CA ARG A 6 -6.06 -12.03 16.63
C ARG A 6 -6.07 -11.53 15.18
N ALA A 7 -5.67 -12.37 14.22
CA ALA A 7 -5.75 -12.05 12.80
C ALA A 7 -7.17 -12.24 12.24
N ILE A 8 -7.90 -13.25 12.72
CA ILE A 8 -9.26 -13.59 12.24
C ILE A 8 -10.31 -12.61 12.78
N ARG A 9 -10.10 -12.03 13.96
CA ARG A 9 -11.03 -11.09 14.59
C ARG A 9 -10.97 -9.66 14.01
N ARG A 10 -9.94 -9.36 13.20
CA ARG A 10 -9.80 -8.07 12.48
C ARG A 10 -10.53 -8.06 11.14
N LEU A 11 -10.95 -9.23 10.64
CA LEU A 11 -11.68 -9.36 9.38
C LEU A 11 -13.20 -9.28 9.55
N THR A 12 -13.74 -9.55 10.75
CA THR A 12 -15.19 -9.54 11.02
C THR A 12 -15.74 -8.19 11.49
N TRP A 13 -14.87 -7.23 11.84
CA TRP A 13 -15.29 -5.87 12.23
C TRP A 13 -15.27 -4.88 11.06
N ALA A 14 -14.53 -5.18 9.99
CA ALA A 14 -14.55 -4.41 8.74
C ALA A 14 -15.84 -4.65 7.93
N THR A 15 -16.45 -5.83 8.03
CA THR A 15 -17.71 -6.16 7.37
C THR A 15 -18.94 -5.58 8.06
N MET A 16 -18.87 -5.25 9.36
CA MET A 16 -20.02 -4.75 10.13
C MET A 16 -20.24 -3.23 10.00
N ILE A 17 -19.20 -2.47 9.61
CA ILE A 17 -19.30 -1.01 9.41
C ILE A 17 -19.79 -0.67 8.00
N VAL A 18 -19.60 -1.56 7.01
CA VAL A 18 -20.14 -1.40 5.64
C VAL A 18 -21.66 -1.64 5.58
N VAL A 19 -22.20 -2.48 6.47
CA VAL A 19 -23.65 -2.78 6.49
C VAL A 19 -24.45 -1.77 7.31
N LEU A 20 -23.84 -1.06 8.27
CA LEU A 20 -24.53 -0.04 9.07
C LEU A 20 -24.59 1.35 8.40
N MET A 21 -23.78 1.60 7.37
CA MET A 21 -23.84 2.81 6.55
C MET A 21 -24.91 2.77 5.44
N LEU A 22 -25.58 1.63 5.23
CA LEU A 22 -26.54 1.45 4.13
C LEU A 22 -28.01 1.71 4.52
N LEU A 23 -28.30 2.27 5.70
CA LEU A 23 -29.67 2.32 6.26
C LEU A 23 -30.14 3.70 6.76
N LEU A 24 -29.55 4.79 6.28
CA LEU A 24 -30.15 6.13 6.38
C LEU A 24 -30.36 6.73 4.98
N ALA A 25 -31.28 6.14 4.22
CA ALA A 25 -31.96 6.88 3.17
C ALA A 25 -33.13 7.65 3.81
N SER A 26 -32.87 8.90 4.19
CA SER A 26 -33.95 9.87 4.39
C SER A 26 -34.50 10.26 3.02
N PRO A 27 -35.82 10.49 2.87
CA PRO A 27 -36.39 10.95 1.62
C PRO A 27 -35.96 12.40 1.38
N ALA A 28 -35.29 12.67 0.26
CA ALA A 28 -35.07 14.03 -0.19
C ALA A 28 -36.39 14.58 -0.75
N ILE A 29 -36.98 15.53 -0.03
CA ILE A 29 -37.94 16.48 -0.60
C ILE A 29 -37.10 17.51 -1.36
N GLY A 30 -37.31 17.64 -2.67
CA GLY A 30 -36.57 18.57 -3.53
C GLY A 30 -37.36 19.00 -4.76
N ALA A 31 -38.39 19.82 -4.56
CA ALA A 31 -38.79 20.82 -5.55
C ALA A 31 -37.83 22.01 -5.38
N THR A 32 -37.17 22.64 -6.37
CA THR A 32 -37.16 22.60 -7.84
C THR A 32 -35.80 23.17 -8.29
N GLU A 33 -34.83 22.34 -8.69
CA GLU A 33 -33.53 22.82 -9.22
C GLU A 33 -33.60 23.10 -10.73
N TYR A 34 -34.43 22.35 -11.46
CA TYR A 34 -34.51 22.39 -12.93
C TYR A 34 -35.65 23.27 -13.50
N GLY A 35 -36.48 23.88 -12.64
CA GLY A 35 -37.70 24.59 -13.03
C GLY A 35 -38.90 23.66 -13.31
N GLU A 36 -39.99 24.23 -13.82
CA GLU A 36 -41.18 23.47 -14.24
C GLU A 36 -41.11 23.15 -15.74
N PRO A 37 -41.44 21.91 -16.16
CA PRO A 37 -41.44 21.54 -17.57
C PRO A 37 -42.54 22.29 -18.33
N VAL A 38 -42.14 22.95 -19.41
CA VAL A 38 -43.08 23.61 -20.34
C VAL A 38 -43.78 22.55 -21.20
N PRO A 39 -45.12 22.47 -21.20
CA PRO A 39 -45.84 21.46 -21.98
C PRO A 39 -45.51 21.52 -23.48
N GLY A 40 -45.08 20.39 -24.04
CA GLY A 40 -44.78 20.26 -25.47
C GLY A 40 -43.38 20.69 -25.89
N GLN A 41 -42.55 21.18 -24.96
CA GLN A 41 -41.12 21.44 -25.15
C GLN A 41 -40.31 20.23 -24.68
N ARG A 42 -39.28 19.85 -25.44
CA ARG A 42 -38.43 18.69 -25.16
C ARG A 42 -36.97 19.09 -24.96
N VAL A 43 -36.55 20.22 -25.51
CA VAL A 43 -35.17 20.71 -25.49
C VAL A 43 -35.08 21.97 -24.62
N TYR A 44 -34.28 21.89 -23.57
CA TYR A 44 -34.07 22.94 -22.59
C TYR A 44 -32.59 23.37 -22.62
N ASP A 45 -32.32 24.51 -23.23
CA ASP A 45 -30.98 25.12 -23.26
C ASP A 45 -30.91 26.30 -22.28
N THR A 46 -30.28 26.09 -21.12
CA THR A 46 -30.04 27.18 -20.14
C THR A 46 -28.75 27.94 -20.40
N THR A 47 -27.99 27.56 -21.43
CA THR A 47 -26.66 28.11 -21.74
C THR A 47 -26.70 29.15 -22.86
N GLY A 48 -27.75 29.13 -23.68
CA GLY A 48 -27.89 30.00 -24.85
C GLY A 48 -26.91 29.64 -25.97
N LEU A 49 -26.44 28.38 -25.99
CA LEU A 49 -25.47 27.88 -26.96
C LEU A 49 -26.13 27.64 -28.33
N LEU A 50 -27.40 27.25 -28.35
CA LEU A 50 -28.14 26.86 -29.55
C LEU A 50 -28.88 28.06 -30.17
N THR A 51 -28.85 28.15 -31.50
CA THR A 51 -29.64 29.13 -32.25
C THR A 51 -31.11 28.72 -32.32
N ALA A 52 -32.01 29.67 -32.64
CA ALA A 52 -33.44 29.38 -32.73
C ALA A 52 -33.78 28.34 -33.81
N ASP A 53 -33.05 28.32 -34.93
CA ASP A 53 -33.23 27.35 -36.01
C ASP A 53 -32.76 25.95 -35.59
N GLU A 54 -31.64 25.86 -34.86
CA GLU A 54 -31.13 24.60 -34.30
C GLU A 54 -32.05 24.05 -33.22
N LEU A 55 -32.61 24.90 -32.36
CA LEU A 55 -33.56 24.49 -31.34
C LEU A 55 -34.84 23.91 -31.99
N ALA A 56 -35.32 24.53 -33.06
CA ALA A 56 -36.49 24.03 -33.80
C ALA A 56 -36.22 22.68 -34.49
N ASP A 57 -35.02 22.47 -35.04
CA ASP A 57 -34.61 21.18 -35.62
C ASP A 57 -34.52 20.08 -34.55
N LEU A 58 -33.89 20.39 -33.41
CA LEU A 58 -33.76 19.45 -32.30
C LEU A 58 -35.11 19.10 -31.66
N GLU A 59 -36.04 20.04 -31.55
CA GLU A 59 -37.41 19.78 -31.11
C GLU A 59 -38.15 18.83 -32.06
N ALA A 60 -37.97 18.99 -33.37
CA ALA A 60 -38.56 18.09 -34.36
C ALA A 60 -37.98 16.67 -34.27
N ARG A 61 -36.67 16.53 -34.05
CA ARG A 61 -36.00 15.23 -33.84
C ARG A 61 -36.40 14.59 -32.52
N ALA A 62 -36.49 15.37 -31.43
CA ALA A 62 -36.96 14.91 -30.15
C ALA A 62 -38.41 14.38 -30.25
N ALA A 63 -39.29 15.07 -30.98
CA ALA A 63 -40.64 14.59 -31.26
C ALA A 63 -40.66 13.27 -32.06
N ALA A 64 -39.67 13.03 -32.91
CA ALA A 64 -39.54 11.76 -33.63
C ALA A 64 -39.16 10.58 -32.69
N VAL A 65 -38.36 10.83 -31.65
CA VAL A 65 -38.06 9.83 -30.61
C VAL A 65 -39.33 9.48 -29.82
N GLU A 66 -40.15 10.48 -29.48
CA GLU A 66 -41.44 10.23 -28.82
C GLU A 66 -42.38 9.40 -29.70
N ALA A 67 -42.44 9.70 -31.00
CA ALA A 67 -43.20 8.93 -31.97
C ALA A 67 -42.66 7.49 -32.12
N ALA A 68 -41.35 7.28 -31.92
CA ALA A 68 -40.72 5.96 -31.89
C ALA A 68 -40.98 5.18 -30.60
N GLY A 69 -41.61 5.79 -29.59
CA GLY A 69 -42.14 5.10 -28.42
C GLY A 69 -41.48 5.44 -27.08
N ALA A 70 -40.69 6.51 -26.99
CA ALA A 70 -40.09 6.97 -25.74
C ALA A 70 -40.16 8.51 -25.60
N PRO A 71 -40.86 9.06 -24.60
CA PRO A 71 -40.79 10.48 -24.27
C PRO A 71 -39.35 10.90 -24.03
N VAL A 72 -38.88 12.00 -24.63
CA VAL A 72 -37.49 12.41 -24.53
C VAL A 72 -37.34 13.85 -24.04
N ILE A 73 -36.41 14.05 -23.11
CA ILE A 73 -36.00 15.37 -22.63
C ILE A 73 -34.51 15.55 -22.87
N VAL A 74 -34.15 16.68 -23.49
CA VAL A 74 -32.77 17.13 -23.69
C VAL A 74 -32.53 18.35 -22.81
N TYR A 75 -31.54 18.29 -21.91
CA TYR A 75 -31.25 19.37 -20.97
C TYR A 75 -29.77 19.77 -21.01
N LEU A 76 -29.49 21.05 -21.27
CA LEU A 76 -28.15 21.62 -21.31
C LEU A 76 -27.99 22.65 -20.20
N GLN A 77 -26.97 22.49 -19.35
CA GLN A 77 -26.58 23.47 -18.35
C GLN A 77 -25.08 23.77 -18.34
N ALA A 78 -24.73 24.97 -17.88
CA ALA A 78 -23.35 25.40 -17.71
C ALA A 78 -22.89 25.13 -16.27
N ARG A 79 -22.29 23.95 -16.05
CA ARG A 79 -21.78 23.49 -14.75
C ARG A 79 -20.58 22.59 -14.98
N ASP A 80 -19.49 22.88 -14.27
CA ASP A 80 -18.34 21.97 -14.23
C ASP A 80 -18.69 20.78 -13.34
N ALA A 81 -18.94 19.63 -13.96
CA ALA A 81 -19.38 18.42 -13.30
C ALA A 81 -18.66 17.21 -13.90
N SER A 82 -18.32 16.25 -13.07
CA SER A 82 -17.76 14.97 -13.51
C SER A 82 -18.82 14.07 -14.15
N GLN A 83 -18.40 13.08 -14.94
CA GLN A 83 -19.29 12.07 -15.54
C GLN A 83 -20.28 11.45 -14.53
N ARG A 84 -19.81 11.17 -13.30
CA ARG A 84 -20.64 10.61 -12.22
C ARG A 84 -21.68 11.59 -11.70
N GLU A 85 -21.36 12.88 -11.67
CA GLU A 85 -22.30 13.93 -11.28
C GLU A 85 -23.33 14.18 -12.38
N THR A 86 -22.92 14.16 -13.66
CA THR A 86 -23.83 14.24 -14.82
C THR A 86 -24.80 13.07 -14.88
N GLU A 87 -24.37 11.86 -14.54
CA GLU A 87 -25.28 10.71 -14.37
C GLU A 87 -26.34 10.97 -13.28
N ALA A 88 -25.91 11.51 -12.13
CA ALA A 88 -26.81 11.80 -11.02
C ALA A 88 -27.81 12.90 -11.38
N ASP A 89 -27.36 13.93 -12.09
CA ASP A 89 -28.20 15.03 -12.57
C ASP A 89 -29.25 14.52 -13.59
N ALA A 90 -28.86 13.67 -14.55
CA ALA A 90 -29.77 13.08 -15.52
C ALA A 90 -30.89 12.24 -14.87
N ARG A 91 -30.53 11.44 -13.85
CA ARG A 91 -31.51 10.67 -13.08
C ARG A 91 -32.43 11.58 -12.25
N ALA A 92 -31.84 12.57 -11.57
CA ALA A 92 -32.60 13.52 -10.79
C ALA A 92 -33.62 14.29 -11.66
N LEU A 93 -33.26 14.64 -12.89
CA LEU A 93 -34.18 15.26 -13.84
C LEU A 93 -35.31 14.31 -14.26
N MET A 94 -34.99 13.04 -14.57
CA MET A 94 -36.01 12.04 -14.93
C MET A 94 -37.04 11.87 -13.80
N ASP A 95 -36.58 11.80 -12.55
CA ASP A 95 -37.43 11.66 -11.37
C ASP A 95 -38.23 12.95 -11.08
N ALA A 96 -37.59 14.11 -11.21
CA ALA A 96 -38.20 15.40 -10.89
C ALA A 96 -39.32 15.79 -11.87
N TRP A 97 -39.18 15.44 -13.15
CA TRP A 97 -40.16 15.77 -14.19
C TRP A 97 -41.07 14.60 -14.56
N ASP A 98 -40.91 13.45 -13.90
CA ASP A 98 -41.66 12.20 -14.16
C ASP A 98 -41.71 11.89 -15.67
N VAL A 99 -40.53 11.81 -16.31
CA VAL A 99 -40.41 11.64 -17.75
C VAL A 99 -40.83 10.22 -18.14
N GLN A 100 -42.12 10.05 -18.44
CA GLN A 100 -42.72 8.78 -18.86
C GLN A 100 -44.03 9.02 -19.62
N SER A 101 -44.41 8.06 -20.47
CA SER A 101 -45.59 8.21 -21.34
C SER A 101 -46.92 8.10 -20.56
N ALA A 102 -46.89 7.34 -19.48
CA ALA A 102 -47.97 7.19 -18.52
C ALA A 102 -47.41 6.87 -17.12
N PRO A 103 -48.15 7.15 -16.03
CA PRO A 103 -47.73 6.82 -14.67
C PRO A 103 -47.30 5.36 -14.53
N GLY A 104 -46.01 5.12 -14.25
CA GLY A 104 -45.43 3.79 -14.09
C GLY A 104 -45.00 3.09 -15.39
N ALA A 105 -45.04 3.77 -16.55
CA ALA A 105 -44.58 3.21 -17.83
C ALA A 105 -43.06 3.07 -17.92
N ARG A 106 -42.30 3.91 -17.18
CA ARG A 106 -40.83 3.87 -17.08
C ARG A 106 -40.13 3.77 -18.45
N ASP A 107 -40.62 4.56 -19.40
CA ASP A 107 -40.22 4.51 -20.81
C ASP A 107 -39.65 5.83 -21.35
N GLY A 108 -39.38 6.79 -20.46
CA GLY A 108 -38.74 8.04 -20.85
C GLY A 108 -37.24 7.90 -21.11
N VAL A 109 -36.70 8.89 -21.83
CA VAL A 109 -35.27 9.06 -22.10
C VAL A 109 -34.88 10.49 -21.72
N VAL A 110 -33.79 10.63 -20.98
CA VAL A 110 -33.18 11.92 -20.64
C VAL A 110 -31.78 11.98 -21.21
N MET A 111 -31.52 12.98 -22.04
CA MET A 111 -30.19 13.31 -22.54
C MET A 111 -29.71 14.59 -21.85
N PHE A 112 -28.67 14.47 -21.02
CA PHE A 112 -28.21 15.54 -20.14
C PHE A 112 -26.79 15.97 -20.49
N PHE A 113 -26.57 17.29 -20.53
CA PHE A 113 -25.27 17.89 -20.82
C PHE A 113 -24.85 18.85 -19.71
N ASN A 114 -23.70 18.55 -19.09
CA ASN A 114 -22.99 19.46 -18.21
C ASN A 114 -21.83 20.09 -18.97
N LEU A 115 -22.04 21.32 -19.44
CA LEU A 115 -21.07 22.09 -20.22
C LEU A 115 -20.19 22.92 -19.30
N GLN A 116 -18.89 23.00 -19.60
CA GLN A 116 -17.94 23.76 -18.79
C GLN A 116 -18.24 25.27 -18.89
N PRO A 117 -18.38 26.00 -17.77
CA PRO A 117 -18.66 27.43 -17.80
C PRO A 117 -17.62 28.26 -18.56
N ASP A 118 -16.36 27.81 -18.56
CA ASP A 118 -15.25 28.48 -19.24
C ASP A 118 -15.21 28.19 -20.75
N ASN A 119 -15.78 27.07 -21.20
CA ASN A 119 -15.90 26.71 -22.61
C ASN A 119 -17.10 25.79 -22.82
N LEU A 120 -18.22 26.37 -23.27
CA LEU A 120 -19.47 25.65 -23.51
C LEU A 120 -19.39 24.60 -24.63
N ARG A 121 -18.28 24.53 -25.38
CA ARG A 121 -18.03 23.47 -26.38
C ARG A 121 -17.34 22.24 -25.80
N ARG A 122 -17.09 22.22 -24.50
CA ARG A 122 -16.57 21.07 -23.76
C ARG A 122 -17.48 20.73 -22.60
N GLY A 123 -17.60 19.45 -22.30
CA GLY A 123 -18.46 19.00 -21.23
C GLY A 123 -18.58 17.49 -21.13
N GLU A 124 -19.48 17.08 -20.25
CA GLU A 124 -19.87 15.70 -20.04
C GLU A 124 -21.30 15.51 -20.58
N VAL A 125 -21.51 14.47 -21.37
CA VAL A 125 -22.84 14.04 -21.82
C VAL A 125 -23.20 12.70 -21.20
N PHE A 126 -24.47 12.55 -20.85
CA PHE A 126 -25.03 11.31 -20.33
C PHE A 126 -26.44 11.06 -20.88
N ILE A 127 -26.76 9.82 -21.25
CA ILE A 127 -28.11 9.42 -21.65
C ILE A 127 -28.65 8.41 -20.64
N TYR A 128 -29.79 8.73 -20.06
CA TYR A 128 -30.52 7.87 -19.15
C TYR A 128 -31.82 7.40 -19.81
N ALA A 129 -32.00 6.09 -19.96
CA ALA A 129 -33.23 5.50 -20.46
C ALA A 129 -33.96 4.76 -19.34
N GLY A 130 -35.30 4.87 -19.34
CA GLY A 130 -36.15 4.17 -18.39
C GLY A 130 -36.07 2.65 -18.52
N GLU A 131 -36.41 1.95 -17.44
CA GLU A 131 -36.25 0.50 -17.28
C GLU A 131 -36.85 -0.33 -18.44
N LYS A 132 -37.95 0.14 -19.05
CA LYS A 132 -38.63 -0.55 -20.15
C LYS A 132 -37.75 -0.70 -21.41
N HIS A 133 -36.83 0.23 -21.64
CA HIS A 133 -35.94 0.19 -22.80
C HIS A 133 -34.59 -0.47 -22.49
N PHE A 134 -34.30 -0.68 -21.21
CA PHE A 134 -32.99 -1.12 -20.70
C PHE A 134 -32.86 -2.65 -20.60
N ASP A 135 -33.81 -3.35 -19.95
CA ASP A 135 -33.73 -4.82 -19.72
C ASP A 135 -34.55 -5.59 -20.76
N GLY A 136 -33.88 -6.11 -21.80
CA GLY A 136 -34.52 -6.80 -22.94
C GLY A 136 -35.24 -5.86 -23.93
N GLY A 137 -35.06 -4.55 -23.76
CA GLY A 137 -35.58 -3.51 -24.64
C GLY A 137 -34.60 -3.08 -25.74
N ASN A 138 -35.00 -2.06 -26.50
CA ASN A 138 -34.27 -1.58 -27.68
C ASN A 138 -33.16 -0.55 -27.39
N LEU A 139 -32.97 -0.13 -26.13
CA LEU A 139 -31.90 0.77 -25.69
C LEU A 139 -31.13 0.18 -24.49
N PRO A 140 -30.46 -0.97 -24.64
CA PRO A 140 -29.59 -1.50 -23.59
C PRO A 140 -28.41 -0.54 -23.33
N GLN A 141 -27.77 -0.67 -22.17
CA GLN A 141 -26.65 0.19 -21.77
C GLN A 141 -25.53 0.26 -22.83
N SER A 142 -25.22 -0.87 -23.46
CA SER A 142 -24.21 -0.96 -24.52
C SER A 142 -24.56 -0.11 -25.74
N GLU A 143 -25.84 -0.01 -26.09
CA GLU A 143 -26.31 0.80 -27.22
C GLU A 143 -26.27 2.29 -26.88
N LEU A 144 -26.67 2.69 -25.68
CA LEU A 144 -26.58 4.08 -25.24
C LEU A 144 -25.11 4.56 -25.23
N GLN A 145 -24.18 3.72 -24.77
CA GLN A 145 -22.76 4.04 -24.81
C GLN A 145 -22.23 4.13 -26.25
N ARG A 146 -22.65 3.20 -27.12
CA ARG A 146 -22.29 3.23 -28.55
C ARG A 146 -22.77 4.53 -29.22
N ILE A 147 -24.02 4.93 -28.99
CA ILE A 147 -24.58 6.19 -29.52
C ILE A 147 -23.74 7.38 -29.06
N ILE A 148 -23.36 7.44 -27.78
CA ILE A 148 -22.53 8.52 -27.26
C ILE A 148 -21.12 8.51 -27.90
N ASP A 149 -20.45 7.36 -27.91
CA ASP A 149 -19.05 7.25 -28.32
C ASP A 149 -18.84 7.34 -29.84
N GLU A 150 -19.74 6.74 -30.62
CA GLU A 150 -19.61 6.61 -32.08
C GLU A 150 -20.36 7.70 -32.84
N GLU A 151 -21.53 8.15 -32.37
CA GLU A 151 -22.38 9.10 -33.10
C GLU A 151 -22.24 10.52 -32.54
N MET A 152 -22.27 10.68 -31.21
CA MET A 152 -22.28 12.01 -30.59
C MET A 152 -20.89 12.62 -30.43
N ILE A 153 -19.96 11.93 -29.73
CA ILE A 153 -18.64 12.46 -29.39
C ILE A 153 -17.85 12.98 -30.60
N PRO A 154 -17.82 12.32 -31.77
CA PRO A 154 -17.08 12.85 -32.92
C PRO A 154 -17.58 14.21 -33.40
N LEU A 155 -18.90 14.44 -33.38
CA LEU A 155 -19.52 15.70 -33.75
C LEU A 155 -19.34 16.77 -32.66
N LEU A 156 -19.47 16.37 -31.39
CA LEU A 156 -19.26 17.25 -30.25
C LEU A 156 -17.81 17.76 -30.19
N ARG A 157 -16.82 16.90 -30.45
CA ARG A 157 -15.39 17.28 -30.56
C ARG A 157 -15.07 18.15 -31.78
N ALA A 158 -15.89 18.09 -32.82
CA ALA A 158 -15.77 18.94 -34.00
C ALA A 158 -16.44 20.33 -33.79
N ASP A 159 -16.78 20.68 -32.55
CA ASP A 159 -17.50 21.89 -32.16
C ASP A 159 -18.92 21.98 -32.76
N GLN A 160 -19.52 20.84 -33.15
CA GLN A 160 -20.86 20.75 -33.75
C GLN A 160 -21.90 20.23 -32.74
N THR A 161 -22.15 20.99 -31.66
CA THR A 161 -23.02 20.57 -30.55
C THR A 161 -24.44 20.21 -30.99
N ALA A 162 -25.09 21.06 -31.79
CA ALA A 162 -26.44 20.79 -32.30
C ALA A 162 -26.50 19.53 -33.17
N ALA A 163 -25.50 19.32 -34.03
CA ALA A 163 -25.42 18.11 -34.86
C ALA A 163 -25.18 16.85 -34.02
N GLY A 164 -24.36 16.93 -32.96
CA GLY A 164 -24.12 15.83 -32.03
C GLY A 164 -25.38 15.42 -31.26
N ILE A 165 -26.16 16.39 -30.75
CA ILE A 165 -27.45 16.12 -30.11
C ILE A 165 -28.42 15.49 -31.11
N GLY A 166 -28.51 16.06 -32.32
CA GLY A 166 -29.39 15.55 -33.37
C GLY A 166 -29.06 14.11 -33.79
N ALA A 167 -27.77 13.79 -33.95
CA ALA A 167 -27.32 12.42 -34.26
C ALA A 167 -27.67 11.44 -33.13
N GLY A 168 -27.52 11.85 -31.86
CA GLY A 168 -27.94 11.05 -30.72
C GLY A 168 -29.45 10.77 -30.72
N LEU A 169 -30.28 11.78 -30.96
CA LEU A 169 -31.74 11.63 -31.05
C LEU A 169 -32.15 10.71 -32.22
N ASP A 170 -31.56 10.89 -33.40
CA ASP A 170 -31.83 10.04 -34.56
C ASP A 170 -31.45 8.58 -34.29
N ALA A 171 -30.31 8.34 -33.65
CA ALA A 171 -29.84 6.99 -33.33
C ALA A 171 -30.72 6.32 -32.26
N ILE A 172 -31.18 7.07 -31.26
CA ILE A 172 -32.16 6.58 -30.27
C ILE A 172 -33.48 6.21 -30.98
N ALA A 173 -34.02 7.09 -31.84
CA ALA A 173 -35.25 6.80 -32.58
C ALA A 173 -35.11 5.57 -33.49
N HIS A 174 -33.96 5.42 -34.14
CA HIS A 174 -33.64 4.26 -34.96
C HIS A 174 -33.59 2.97 -34.13
N ALA A 175 -32.85 2.98 -33.02
CA ALA A 175 -32.73 1.84 -32.13
C ALA A 175 -34.09 1.43 -31.56
N LEU A 176 -34.92 2.38 -31.13
CA LEU A 176 -36.29 2.14 -30.67
C LEU A 176 -37.17 1.45 -31.73
N THR A 177 -36.98 1.79 -33.01
CA THR A 177 -37.79 1.28 -34.11
C THR A 177 -37.31 -0.06 -34.67
N TYR A 178 -35.99 -0.23 -34.83
CA TYR A 178 -35.38 -1.34 -35.57
C TYR A 178 -34.51 -2.27 -34.70
N GLY A 179 -34.27 -1.90 -33.45
CA GLY A 179 -33.34 -2.58 -32.53
C GLY A 179 -31.90 -2.07 -32.67
N PRO A 180 -31.02 -2.40 -31.70
CA PRO A 180 -29.61 -2.01 -31.74
C PRO A 180 -28.86 -2.76 -32.85
N PRO A 181 -27.88 -2.12 -33.53
CA PRO A 181 -27.00 -2.81 -34.47
C PRO A 181 -26.17 -3.90 -33.76
N PRO A 182 -25.77 -4.97 -34.46
CA PRO A 182 -24.93 -6.01 -33.88
C PRO A 182 -23.56 -5.43 -33.47
N PRO A 183 -22.97 -5.88 -32.33
CA PRO A 183 -21.66 -5.38 -31.90
C PRO A 183 -20.58 -5.74 -32.93
N PRO A 184 -19.49 -4.94 -33.02
CA PRO A 184 -18.37 -5.25 -33.90
C PRO A 184 -17.75 -6.60 -33.52
N PRO A 185 -17.18 -7.35 -34.49
CA PRO A 185 -16.54 -8.62 -34.20
C PRO A 185 -15.33 -8.42 -33.28
N PRO A 186 -15.07 -9.36 -32.34
CA PRO A 186 -14.02 -9.22 -31.36
C PRO A 186 -12.66 -9.07 -32.03
N SER A 187 -11.78 -8.27 -31.41
CA SER A 187 -10.42 -8.08 -31.90
C SER A 187 -9.65 -9.41 -31.89
N ARG A 188 -8.57 -9.53 -32.70
CA ARG A 188 -7.72 -10.75 -32.70
C ARG A 188 -7.18 -11.06 -31.29
N PHE A 189 -6.96 -10.04 -30.48
CA PHE A 189 -6.50 -10.19 -29.11
C PHE A 189 -7.60 -10.79 -28.21
N GLU A 190 -8.83 -10.29 -28.30
CA GLU A 190 -9.99 -10.84 -27.57
C GLU A 190 -10.24 -12.30 -27.93
N GLN A 191 -10.18 -12.66 -29.22
CA GLN A 191 -10.35 -14.05 -29.66
C GLN A 191 -9.30 -14.98 -29.03
N ILE A 192 -8.03 -14.57 -29.04
CA ILE A 192 -6.95 -15.35 -28.42
C ILE A 192 -7.11 -15.39 -26.90
N ALA A 193 -7.50 -14.28 -26.27
CA ALA A 193 -7.71 -14.23 -24.82
C ALA A 193 -8.85 -15.18 -24.42
N GLU A 194 -9.97 -15.14 -25.13
CA GLU A 194 -11.12 -16.02 -24.90
C GLU A 194 -10.73 -17.49 -25.06
N ASP A 195 -10.05 -17.86 -26.16
CA ASP A 195 -9.57 -19.23 -26.40
C ASP A 195 -8.62 -19.74 -25.31
N LEU A 196 -7.69 -18.89 -24.87
CA LEU A 196 -6.67 -19.27 -23.89
C LEU A 196 -7.20 -19.30 -22.46
N THR A 197 -8.30 -18.61 -22.18
CA THR A 197 -8.90 -18.47 -20.84
C THR A 197 -10.21 -19.23 -20.66
N ALA A 198 -10.74 -19.84 -21.73
CA ALA A 198 -11.98 -20.59 -21.74
C ALA A 198 -12.01 -21.69 -20.67
N GLY A 199 -12.84 -21.46 -19.65
CA GLY A 199 -13.13 -22.42 -18.59
C GLY A 199 -12.02 -22.63 -17.55
N VAL A 200 -12.29 -23.53 -16.60
CA VAL A 200 -11.40 -23.76 -15.44
C VAL A 200 -10.07 -24.40 -15.86
N PHE A 201 -10.09 -25.26 -16.87
CA PHE A 201 -8.91 -25.95 -17.41
C PHE A 201 -8.23 -25.20 -18.56
N SER A 202 -8.46 -23.89 -18.65
CA SER A 202 -7.85 -23.05 -19.67
C SER A 202 -6.33 -23.14 -19.64
N ILE A 203 -5.71 -22.88 -20.80
CA ILE A 203 -4.25 -22.95 -20.94
C ILE A 203 -3.58 -21.98 -19.98
N VAL A 204 -4.16 -20.77 -19.79
CA VAL A 204 -3.67 -19.79 -18.82
C VAL A 204 -3.68 -20.36 -17.40
N ASN A 205 -4.77 -21.01 -16.98
CA ASN A 205 -4.87 -21.60 -15.65
C ASN A 205 -3.88 -22.74 -15.43
N LEU A 206 -3.75 -23.65 -16.39
CA LEU A 206 -2.83 -24.79 -16.30
C LEU A 206 -1.37 -24.34 -16.27
N VAL A 207 -0.98 -23.47 -17.20
CA VAL A 207 0.39 -22.96 -17.29
C VAL A 207 0.76 -22.13 -16.06
N SER A 208 -0.12 -21.22 -15.63
CA SER A 208 0.13 -20.40 -14.43
C SER A 208 0.26 -21.27 -13.18
N SER A 209 -0.57 -22.31 -13.04
CA SER A 209 -0.50 -23.24 -11.91
C SER A 209 0.79 -24.08 -11.93
N ALA A 210 1.22 -24.54 -13.09
CA ALA A 210 2.48 -25.26 -13.24
C ALA A 210 3.70 -24.38 -12.90
N ILE A 211 3.69 -23.12 -13.35
CA ILE A 211 4.72 -22.14 -12.99
C ILE A 211 4.66 -21.83 -11.49
N ALA A 212 3.48 -21.72 -10.90
CA ALA A 212 3.30 -21.48 -9.47
C ALA A 212 3.95 -22.59 -8.64
N ALA A 213 3.71 -23.85 -9.01
CA ALA A 213 4.33 -25.01 -8.38
C ALA A 213 5.85 -24.98 -8.52
N LEU A 214 6.38 -24.62 -9.69
CA LEU A 214 7.82 -24.50 -9.92
C LEU A 214 8.46 -23.39 -9.08
N VAL A 215 7.89 -22.19 -9.09
CA VAL A 215 8.37 -21.03 -8.31
C VAL A 215 8.37 -21.36 -6.83
N PHE A 216 7.27 -21.93 -6.33
CA PHE A 216 7.16 -22.37 -4.95
C PHE A 216 8.16 -23.48 -4.61
N ALA A 217 8.36 -24.47 -5.49
CA ALA A 217 9.36 -25.53 -5.29
C ALA A 217 10.78 -24.99 -5.21
N ILE A 218 11.14 -24.00 -6.04
CA ILE A 218 12.43 -23.30 -5.98
C ILE A 218 12.57 -22.59 -4.63
N GLY A 219 11.58 -21.80 -4.23
CA GLY A 219 11.56 -21.11 -2.95
C GLY A 219 11.72 -22.06 -1.76
N LEU A 220 10.92 -23.12 -1.74
CA LEU A 220 10.94 -24.14 -0.68
C LEU A 220 12.27 -24.89 -0.64
N ARG A 221 12.84 -25.25 -1.78
CA ARG A 221 14.15 -25.90 -1.85
C ARG A 221 15.24 -25.02 -1.26
N ARG A 222 15.32 -23.75 -1.66
CA ARG A 222 16.32 -22.81 -1.12
C ARG A 222 16.14 -22.53 0.36
N PHE A 223 14.88 -22.45 0.80
CA PHE A 223 14.56 -22.30 2.22
C PHE A 223 14.93 -23.53 3.04
N ARG A 224 14.78 -24.75 2.50
CA ARG A 224 15.19 -26.00 3.16
C ARG A 224 16.70 -26.20 3.23
N GLU A 225 17.44 -25.72 2.22
CA GLU A 225 18.91 -25.72 2.19
C GLU A 225 19.54 -24.71 3.18
N ARG A 226 18.74 -23.94 3.93
CA ARG A 226 19.26 -23.01 4.92
C ARG A 226 19.98 -23.76 6.06
N PRO A 227 21.03 -23.17 6.65
CA PRO A 227 21.63 -23.71 7.86
C PRO A 227 20.59 -23.68 8.99
N VAL A 228 20.44 -24.81 9.68
CA VAL A 228 19.61 -24.93 10.88
C VAL A 228 20.44 -25.63 11.94
N ALA A 229 20.52 -25.04 13.12
CA ALA A 229 21.07 -25.72 14.28
C ALA A 229 19.98 -26.51 14.98
N HIS A 230 20.29 -27.76 15.33
CA HIS A 230 19.43 -28.62 16.10
C HIS A 230 19.79 -28.45 17.59
N GLY A 231 19.21 -27.44 18.23
CA GLY A 231 19.37 -27.19 19.66
C GLY A 231 18.25 -26.28 20.18
N THR A 232 17.77 -26.56 21.39
CA THR A 232 16.78 -25.71 22.06
C THR A 232 17.50 -24.60 22.82
N ALA A 233 17.14 -23.35 22.54
CA ALA A 233 17.61 -22.20 23.29
C ALA A 233 17.00 -22.23 24.71
N THR A 234 17.78 -22.60 25.71
CA THR A 234 17.37 -22.53 27.12
C THR A 234 17.54 -21.09 27.63
N PRO A 235 16.49 -20.47 28.22
CA PRO A 235 16.59 -19.14 28.79
C PRO A 235 17.73 -19.04 29.80
N THR A 236 18.61 -18.05 29.64
CA THR A 236 19.71 -17.75 30.57
C THR A 236 19.86 -16.25 30.74
N THR A 237 20.28 -15.79 31.91
CA THR A 237 20.56 -14.38 32.21
C THR A 237 22.04 -14.03 32.13
N MET A 238 22.90 -14.99 31.80
CA MET A 238 24.34 -14.78 31.62
C MET A 238 24.72 -14.89 30.14
N PRO A 239 25.60 -14.02 29.62
CA PRO A 239 26.06 -14.11 28.25
C PRO A 239 26.86 -15.42 28.03
N PRO A 240 26.66 -16.13 26.90
CA PRO A 240 27.36 -17.38 26.63
C PRO A 240 28.87 -17.25 26.42
N SER A 241 29.34 -16.07 25.98
CA SER A 241 30.76 -15.79 25.71
C SER A 241 31.03 -14.28 25.73
N THR A 242 32.30 -13.88 25.71
CA THR A 242 32.74 -12.46 25.74
C THR A 242 32.73 -11.78 24.36
N ARG A 243 31.91 -12.27 23.41
CA ARG A 243 31.88 -11.69 22.05
C ARG A 243 31.21 -10.33 22.05
N PRO A 244 31.60 -9.41 21.15
CA PRO A 244 30.97 -8.10 21.06
C PRO A 244 29.44 -8.21 20.86
N PRO A 245 28.64 -7.33 21.47
CA PRO A 245 27.18 -7.32 21.32
C PRO A 245 26.71 -7.27 19.87
N ALA A 246 27.41 -6.54 18.98
CA ALA A 246 27.13 -6.54 17.55
C ALA A 246 27.19 -7.94 16.91
N VAL A 247 28.20 -8.74 17.26
CA VAL A 247 28.39 -10.08 16.74
C VAL A 247 27.29 -11.00 17.25
N ALA A 248 27.00 -10.94 18.56
CA ALA A 248 25.92 -11.70 19.18
C ALA A 248 24.54 -11.37 18.55
N GLY A 249 24.23 -10.09 18.38
CA GLY A 249 23.00 -9.63 17.74
C GLY A 249 22.87 -10.11 16.30
N ALA A 250 23.93 -9.94 15.51
CA ALA A 250 23.99 -10.40 14.13
C ALA A 250 23.73 -11.91 14.02
N LEU A 251 24.34 -12.73 14.88
CA LEU A 251 24.11 -14.17 14.94
C LEU A 251 22.65 -14.53 15.23
N VAL A 252 22.02 -13.86 16.20
CA VAL A 252 20.62 -14.11 16.58
C VAL A 252 19.67 -13.77 15.42
N ASP A 253 19.90 -12.64 14.77
CA ASP A 253 19.08 -12.13 13.67
C ASP A 253 19.37 -12.85 12.34
N GLY A 254 20.58 -13.37 12.18
CA GLY A 254 21.08 -14.01 10.97
C GLY A 254 21.36 -13.04 9.82
N HIS A 255 21.41 -11.73 10.10
CA HIS A 255 21.75 -10.65 9.16
C HIS A 255 22.17 -9.41 9.96
N ILE A 256 22.88 -8.47 9.34
CA ILE A 256 23.38 -7.26 10.02
C ILE A 256 22.31 -6.17 9.99
N MET A 257 22.02 -5.56 11.14
CA MET A 257 21.04 -4.51 11.36
C MET A 257 21.69 -3.29 12.01
N ASP A 258 21.09 -2.11 11.87
CA ASP A 258 21.65 -0.86 12.41
C ASP A 258 21.75 -0.88 13.95
N ARG A 259 20.84 -1.58 14.64
CA ARG A 259 20.90 -1.79 16.10
C ARG A 259 22.16 -2.50 16.57
N HIS A 260 22.83 -3.27 15.72
CA HIS A 260 24.10 -3.91 16.06
C HIS A 260 25.22 -2.87 16.19
N LEU A 261 25.19 -1.84 15.35
CA LEU A 261 26.13 -0.73 15.44
C LEU A 261 25.84 0.16 16.65
N GLU A 262 24.57 0.39 16.96
CA GLU A 262 24.19 1.05 18.22
C GLU A 262 24.72 0.30 19.45
N ALA A 263 24.53 -1.02 19.49
CA ALA A 263 25.06 -1.86 20.57
C ALA A 263 26.59 -1.76 20.67
N THR A 264 27.29 -1.60 19.54
CA THR A 264 28.74 -1.35 19.52
C THR A 264 29.10 0.00 20.14
N LEU A 265 28.31 1.05 19.90
CA LEU A 265 28.54 2.35 20.53
C LEU A 265 28.44 2.27 22.06
N ILE A 266 27.43 1.56 22.57
CA ILE A 266 27.24 1.39 24.01
C ILE A 266 28.35 0.52 24.60
N ASP A 267 28.77 -0.54 23.90
CA ASP A 267 29.88 -1.40 24.32
C ASP A 267 31.23 -0.64 24.33
N LEU A 268 31.47 0.24 23.36
CA LEU A 268 32.63 1.15 23.35
C LEU A 268 32.57 2.15 24.51
N ALA A 269 31.37 2.61 24.86
CA ALA A 269 31.17 3.48 26.01
C ALA A 269 31.43 2.78 27.34
N ASN A 270 30.95 1.54 27.51
CA ASN A 270 31.25 0.70 28.67
C ASN A 270 32.75 0.45 28.85
N ARG A 271 33.48 0.33 27.74
CA ARG A 271 34.94 0.18 27.75
C ARG A 271 35.69 1.51 28.01
N GLY A 272 35.01 2.66 27.98
CA GLY A 272 35.62 3.98 28.14
C GLY A 272 36.26 4.56 26.87
N ALA A 273 36.04 3.95 25.71
CA ALA A 273 36.54 4.48 24.43
C ALA A 273 35.81 5.77 24.02
N LEU A 274 34.54 5.89 24.38
CA LEU A 274 33.72 7.08 24.19
C LEU A 274 32.84 7.32 25.43
N ALA A 275 32.30 8.51 25.58
CA ALA A 275 31.33 8.85 26.63
C ALA A 275 30.06 9.43 26.03
N ILE A 276 28.91 9.04 26.57
CA ILE A 276 27.61 9.60 26.21
C ILE A 276 27.24 10.62 27.29
N GLU A 277 27.06 11.88 26.89
CA GLU A 277 26.86 13.00 27.79
C GLU A 277 25.57 13.75 27.51
N PRO A 278 24.94 14.35 28.53
CA PRO A 278 23.80 15.24 28.31
C PRO A 278 24.22 16.52 27.60
N ALA A 279 23.48 16.90 26.56
CA ALA A 279 23.72 18.11 25.74
C ALA A 279 22.52 19.07 25.74
N GLY A 280 21.68 19.01 26.78
CA GLY A 280 20.43 19.75 26.93
C GLY A 280 19.26 18.83 27.31
N GLU A 281 18.04 19.38 27.34
CA GLU A 281 16.86 18.62 27.76
C GLU A 281 16.61 17.43 26.82
N LYS A 282 16.75 16.20 27.35
CA LYS A 282 16.54 14.93 26.62
C LYS A 282 17.43 14.76 25.37
N LYS A 283 18.54 15.48 25.30
CA LYS A 283 19.51 15.40 24.20
C LYS A 283 20.84 14.87 24.70
N VAL A 284 21.49 14.08 23.85
CA VAL A 284 22.81 13.53 24.12
C VAL A 284 23.83 14.01 23.09
N GLN A 285 25.08 14.02 23.51
CA GLN A 285 26.27 14.12 22.66
C GLN A 285 27.22 12.98 22.98
N VAL A 286 27.97 12.53 21.98
CA VAL A 286 28.98 11.50 22.13
C VAL A 286 30.35 12.16 22.09
N ARG A 287 31.15 11.96 23.14
CA ARG A 287 32.53 12.44 23.22
C ARG A 287 33.48 11.26 22.98
N LEU A 288 34.35 11.41 22.00
CA LEU A 288 35.40 10.45 21.68
C LEU A 288 36.56 10.62 22.69
N LEU A 289 36.95 9.55 23.39
CA LEU A 289 37.92 9.59 24.49
C LEU A 289 39.25 8.91 24.12
N ASP A 290 39.23 7.60 23.90
CA ASP A 290 40.43 6.80 23.71
C ASP A 290 40.25 5.80 22.55
N ARG A 291 40.96 6.09 21.45
CA ARG A 291 40.97 5.25 20.25
C ARG A 291 41.71 3.92 20.46
N THR A 292 42.59 3.81 21.45
CA THR A 292 43.41 2.59 21.67
C THR A 292 42.61 1.40 22.18
N LEU A 293 41.39 1.65 22.69
CA LEU A 293 40.48 0.64 23.22
C LEU A 293 39.64 -0.09 22.16
N LEU A 294 39.76 0.32 20.89
CA LEU A 294 39.15 -0.32 19.73
C LEU A 294 39.86 -1.65 19.43
N ARG A 295 39.10 -2.75 19.35
CA ARG A 295 39.63 -4.11 19.20
C ARG A 295 39.45 -4.70 17.81
N THR A 296 38.46 -4.22 17.06
CA THR A 296 38.05 -4.83 15.79
C THR A 296 38.03 -3.81 14.64
N PRO A 297 38.19 -4.26 13.38
CA PRO A 297 38.14 -3.35 12.22
C PRO A 297 36.81 -2.61 12.08
N PHE A 298 35.69 -3.23 12.46
CA PHE A 298 34.39 -2.58 12.40
C PHE A 298 34.22 -1.51 13.48
N GLU A 299 34.79 -1.70 14.68
CA GLU A 299 34.84 -0.64 15.70
C GLU A 299 35.62 0.57 15.20
N VAL A 300 36.77 0.35 14.53
CA VAL A 300 37.56 1.42 13.91
C VAL A 300 36.77 2.14 12.81
N ALA A 301 36.09 1.41 11.94
CA ALA A 301 35.26 2.00 10.89
C ALA A 301 34.09 2.82 11.46
N LEU A 302 33.47 2.37 12.57
CA LEU A 302 32.43 3.10 13.27
C LEU A 302 32.98 4.40 13.89
N TRP A 303 34.15 4.32 14.54
CA TRP A 303 34.84 5.48 15.08
C TRP A 303 35.15 6.52 14.01
N GLU A 304 35.74 6.10 12.87
CA GLU A 304 36.05 7.00 11.75
C GLU A 304 34.80 7.67 11.17
N ALA A 305 33.67 6.95 11.14
CA ALA A 305 32.39 7.53 10.71
C ALA A 305 31.88 8.63 11.67
N LEU A 306 32.08 8.44 12.98
CA LEU A 306 31.75 9.45 14.00
C LEU A 306 32.70 10.65 13.93
N GLU A 307 34.01 10.40 13.89
CA GLU A 307 35.05 11.43 13.81
C GLU A 307 34.88 12.29 12.56
N GLY A 308 34.67 11.67 11.39
CA GLY A 308 34.40 12.37 10.14
C GLY A 308 33.02 13.04 10.06
N SER A 309 32.20 12.95 11.12
CA SER A 309 30.92 13.65 11.24
C SER A 309 30.92 14.70 12.36
N SER A 310 31.99 14.81 13.13
CA SER A 310 32.18 15.84 14.16
C SER A 310 32.73 17.13 13.54
N ALA A 311 32.11 18.27 13.84
CA ALA A 311 32.59 19.59 13.40
C ALA A 311 33.81 20.12 14.19
N GLY A 312 34.24 19.46 15.27
CA GLY A 312 35.45 19.81 16.02
C GLY A 312 35.55 19.18 17.42
N ALA A 313 36.79 18.88 17.84
CA ALA A 313 37.19 18.39 19.18
C ALA A 313 36.64 17.02 19.64
N GLY A 314 36.24 16.15 18.71
CA GLY A 314 35.79 14.78 19.05
C GLY A 314 34.43 14.73 19.76
N LEU A 315 33.65 15.81 19.70
CA LEU A 315 32.27 15.87 20.17
C LEU A 315 31.32 15.69 18.99
N VAL A 316 30.40 14.72 19.12
CA VAL A 316 29.38 14.39 18.12
C VAL A 316 28.01 14.69 18.71
N THR A 317 27.35 15.70 18.19
CA THR A 317 26.00 16.08 18.61
C THR A 317 24.97 15.04 18.17
N SER A 318 23.77 15.03 18.77
CA SER A 318 22.67 14.13 18.35
C SER A 318 22.31 14.26 16.85
N LYS A 319 22.42 15.46 16.28
CA LYS A 319 22.19 15.70 14.85
C LYS A 319 23.27 15.07 13.98
N GLU A 320 24.54 15.22 14.36
CA GLU A 320 25.68 14.62 13.67
C GLU A 320 25.69 13.09 13.82
N LEU A 321 25.31 12.58 14.99
CA LEU A 321 25.14 11.15 15.24
C LEU A 321 24.09 10.55 14.29
N ARG A 322 22.93 11.21 14.16
CA ARG A 322 21.90 10.81 13.20
C ARG A 322 22.39 10.87 11.75
N ALA A 323 23.15 11.91 11.39
CA ALA A 323 23.70 12.07 10.04
C ALA A 323 24.78 11.01 9.73
N SER A 324 25.56 10.59 10.73
CA SER A 324 26.64 9.61 10.59
C SER A 324 26.14 8.24 10.10
N ARG A 325 24.87 7.90 10.33
CA ARG A 325 24.25 6.63 9.88
C ARG A 325 24.34 6.39 8.38
N SER A 326 24.30 7.47 7.58
CA SER A 326 24.47 7.37 6.13
C SER A 326 25.84 6.82 5.74
N LYS A 327 26.85 7.01 6.61
CA LYS A 327 28.24 6.57 6.43
C LYS A 327 28.52 5.18 7.04
N TRP A 328 27.54 4.56 7.70
CA TRP A 328 27.70 3.25 8.36
C TRP A 328 27.74 2.05 7.38
N SER A 329 27.65 2.28 6.08
CA SER A 329 27.83 1.23 5.06
C SER A 329 29.17 0.52 5.22
N ARG A 330 30.27 1.27 5.38
CA ARG A 330 31.62 0.72 5.60
C ARG A 330 31.69 -0.09 6.89
N THR A 331 31.10 0.40 7.98
CA THR A 331 31.05 -0.32 9.26
C THR A 331 30.32 -1.66 9.13
N ARG A 332 29.18 -1.70 8.42
CA ARG A 332 28.45 -2.95 8.15
C ARG A 332 29.25 -3.93 7.30
N GLU A 333 30.01 -3.42 6.34
CA GLU A 333 30.91 -4.24 5.52
C GLU A 333 32.04 -4.85 6.34
N GLU A 334 32.70 -4.06 7.19
CA GLU A 334 33.77 -4.57 8.06
C GLU A 334 33.23 -5.55 9.13
N LEU A 335 32.04 -5.31 9.69
CA LEU A 335 31.39 -6.26 10.58
C LEU A 335 31.07 -7.57 9.85
N ARG A 336 30.62 -7.49 8.60
CA ARG A 336 30.42 -8.68 7.75
C ARG A 336 31.72 -9.43 7.52
N LYS A 337 32.80 -8.75 7.11
CA LYS A 337 34.11 -9.37 6.91
C LYS A 337 34.62 -10.06 8.17
N HIS A 338 34.41 -9.44 9.33
CA HIS A 338 34.74 -10.04 10.63
C HIS A 338 33.94 -11.33 10.89
N LEU A 339 32.61 -11.32 10.68
CA LEU A 339 31.75 -12.51 10.81
C LEU A 339 32.11 -13.62 9.81
N GLU A 340 32.51 -13.28 8.59
CA GLU A 340 32.98 -14.23 7.57
C GLU A 340 34.33 -14.83 7.94
N HIS A 341 35.27 -14.01 8.43
CA HIS A 341 36.59 -14.45 8.88
C HIS A 341 36.49 -15.42 10.08
N GLU A 342 35.54 -15.19 11.00
CA GLU A 342 35.26 -16.12 12.10
C GLU A 342 34.48 -17.38 11.69
N GLY A 343 34.12 -17.52 10.40
CA GLY A 343 33.36 -18.65 9.90
C GLY A 343 31.90 -18.68 10.37
N LEU A 344 31.41 -17.59 10.98
CA LEU A 344 30.05 -17.44 11.47
C LEU A 344 29.07 -17.14 10.32
N TYR A 345 29.50 -16.37 9.33
CA TYR A 345 28.72 -15.98 8.15
C TYR A 345 29.27 -16.60 6.88
N ALA A 346 28.37 -16.89 5.93
CA ALA A 346 28.77 -17.39 4.62
C ALA A 346 29.32 -16.25 3.75
N PRO A 347 30.44 -16.43 3.03
CA PRO A 347 31.09 -15.35 2.24
C PRO A 347 30.26 -14.85 1.05
N ASN A 348 29.21 -15.56 0.64
CA ASN A 348 28.30 -15.11 -0.41
C ASN A 348 26.85 -15.54 -0.11
N PRO A 349 26.14 -14.80 0.75
CA PRO A 349 24.75 -15.12 1.10
C PRO A 349 23.80 -14.95 -0.10
N GLY A 350 24.15 -14.05 -1.03
CA GLY A 350 23.37 -13.76 -2.22
C GLY A 350 23.18 -14.98 -3.12
N SER A 351 24.17 -15.89 -3.19
CA SER A 351 24.07 -17.11 -4.01
C SER A 351 22.89 -18.02 -3.61
N ARG A 352 22.53 -18.02 -2.32
CA ARG A 352 21.39 -18.82 -1.81
C ARG A 352 20.05 -18.19 -2.16
N ARG A 353 19.94 -16.86 -2.04
CA ARG A 353 18.67 -16.12 -2.19
C ARG A 353 18.34 -15.71 -3.63
N ARG A 354 19.36 -15.34 -4.42
CA ARG A 354 19.22 -14.83 -5.82
C ARG A 354 18.27 -15.66 -6.68
N PRO A 355 18.37 -16.99 -6.78
CA PRO A 355 17.48 -17.76 -7.64
C PRO A 355 16.04 -17.80 -7.14
N ALA A 356 15.81 -17.74 -5.82
CA ALA A 356 14.45 -17.62 -5.28
C ALA A 356 13.88 -16.21 -5.55
N TYR A 357 14.69 -15.15 -5.45
CA TYR A 357 14.28 -13.80 -5.85
C TYR A 357 13.99 -13.69 -7.35
N LEU A 358 14.83 -14.27 -8.20
CA LEU A 358 14.61 -14.30 -9.65
C LEU A 358 13.33 -15.09 -9.98
N ALA A 359 13.11 -16.24 -9.36
CA ALA A 359 11.89 -17.02 -9.54
C ALA A 359 10.65 -16.23 -9.10
N ALA A 360 10.69 -15.54 -7.95
CA ALA A 360 9.60 -14.69 -7.50
C ALA A 360 9.35 -13.49 -8.42
N ALA A 361 10.41 -12.83 -8.90
CA ALA A 361 10.30 -11.68 -9.80
C ALA A 361 9.71 -12.09 -11.17
N VAL A 362 10.20 -13.17 -11.76
CA VAL A 362 9.66 -13.73 -13.00
C VAL A 362 8.22 -14.20 -12.80
N GLY A 363 7.93 -14.91 -11.70
CA GLY A 363 6.58 -15.36 -11.38
C GLY A 363 5.59 -14.20 -11.21
N PHE A 364 6.01 -13.09 -10.61
CA PHE A 364 5.20 -11.89 -10.48
C PHE A 364 4.93 -11.23 -11.84
N LEU A 365 5.94 -11.09 -12.70
CA LEU A 365 5.75 -10.57 -14.07
C LEU A 365 4.77 -11.43 -14.87
N VAL A 366 4.91 -12.76 -14.81
CA VAL A 366 4.00 -13.69 -15.48
C VAL A 366 2.58 -13.59 -14.89
N THR A 367 2.45 -13.38 -13.58
CA THR A 367 1.14 -13.15 -12.94
C THR A 367 0.43 -11.94 -13.53
N VAL A 368 1.14 -10.81 -13.71
CA VAL A 368 0.55 -9.58 -14.28
C VAL A 368 0.08 -9.83 -15.72
N ILE A 369 0.92 -10.46 -16.54
CA ILE A 369 0.57 -10.79 -17.93
C ILE A 369 -0.65 -11.70 -17.99
N ALA A 370 -0.66 -12.76 -17.17
CA ALA A 370 -1.75 -13.72 -17.14
C ALA A 370 -3.05 -13.13 -16.57
N ALA A 371 -2.97 -12.20 -15.62
CA ALA A 371 -4.12 -11.47 -15.08
C ALA A 371 -4.73 -10.51 -16.11
N VAL A 372 -3.90 -9.81 -16.91
CA VAL A 372 -4.39 -8.96 -18.01
C VAL A 372 -5.13 -9.80 -19.06
N LEU A 373 -4.57 -10.96 -19.43
CA LEU A 373 -5.23 -11.90 -20.35
C LEU A 373 -6.55 -12.42 -19.78
N ALA A 374 -6.61 -12.74 -18.49
CA ALA A 374 -7.82 -13.20 -17.83
C ALA A 374 -8.90 -12.11 -17.70
N GLY A 375 -8.49 -10.85 -17.48
CA GLY A 375 -9.42 -9.71 -17.35
C GLY A 375 -10.12 -9.34 -18.65
N GLY A 376 -9.51 -9.60 -19.80
CA GLY A 376 -10.11 -9.34 -21.12
C GLY A 376 -11.19 -10.34 -21.55
N ALA A 377 -11.37 -11.45 -20.83
CA ALA A 377 -12.26 -12.54 -21.24
C ALA A 377 -13.62 -12.57 -20.50
N GLU A 378 -13.88 -11.63 -19.59
CA GLU A 378 -15.08 -11.55 -18.72
C GLU A 378 -15.46 -12.84 -17.95
N GLN A 379 -14.59 -13.86 -17.93
CA GLN A 379 -14.83 -15.12 -17.24
C GLN A 379 -14.27 -15.09 -15.81
N PRO A 380 -15.10 -15.24 -14.76
CA PRO A 380 -14.64 -15.15 -13.37
C PRO A 380 -13.66 -16.26 -12.97
N LEU A 381 -13.64 -17.38 -13.71
CA LEU A 381 -12.81 -18.56 -13.42
C LEU A 381 -11.43 -18.53 -14.10
N ALA A 382 -11.20 -17.61 -15.03
CA ALA A 382 -9.92 -17.45 -15.74
C ALA A 382 -8.78 -16.92 -14.84
N GLY A 383 -9.12 -16.37 -13.67
CA GLY A 383 -8.15 -15.77 -12.74
C GLY A 383 -7.51 -16.72 -11.73
N ILE A 384 -7.93 -17.99 -11.65
CA ILE A 384 -7.48 -18.92 -10.58
C ILE A 384 -5.98 -19.20 -10.68
N GLY A 385 -5.48 -19.57 -11.86
CA GLY A 385 -4.07 -19.84 -12.08
C GLY A 385 -3.17 -18.64 -11.83
N PRO A 386 -3.45 -17.45 -12.42
CA PRO A 386 -2.73 -16.22 -12.12
C PRO A 386 -2.71 -15.89 -10.62
N LEU A 387 -3.83 -16.04 -9.93
CA LEU A 387 -3.91 -15.82 -8.49
C LEU A 387 -2.98 -16.76 -7.70
N LEU A 388 -2.99 -18.07 -8.02
CA LEU A 388 -2.09 -19.05 -7.40
C LEU A 388 -0.61 -18.71 -7.65
N LEU A 389 -0.27 -18.28 -8.86
CA LEU A 389 1.08 -17.86 -9.22
C LEU A 389 1.53 -16.61 -8.45
N GLY A 390 0.64 -15.63 -8.29
CA GLY A 390 0.89 -14.43 -7.49
C GLY A 390 1.18 -14.78 -6.03
N ILE A 391 0.35 -15.64 -5.44
CA ILE A 391 0.56 -16.14 -4.07
C ILE A 391 1.87 -16.91 -3.96
N ALA A 392 2.15 -17.84 -4.87
CA ALA A 392 3.39 -18.62 -4.88
C ALA A 392 4.64 -17.74 -4.99
N SER A 393 4.59 -16.69 -5.82
CA SER A 393 5.65 -15.71 -5.99
C SER A 393 5.89 -14.90 -4.72
N LEU A 394 4.82 -14.42 -4.07
CA LEU A 394 4.89 -13.69 -2.80
C LEU A 394 5.44 -14.57 -1.67
N VAL A 395 4.94 -15.80 -1.54
CA VAL A 395 5.44 -16.76 -0.55
C VAL A 395 6.91 -17.05 -0.79
N THR A 396 7.32 -17.25 -2.04
CA THR A 396 8.73 -17.47 -2.40
C THR A 396 9.61 -16.26 -2.04
N LEU A 397 9.11 -15.04 -2.24
CA LEU A 397 9.80 -13.81 -1.82
C LEU A 397 10.02 -13.78 -0.29
N ILE A 398 8.98 -14.11 0.49
CA ILE A 398 9.05 -14.15 1.96
C ILE A 398 10.02 -15.25 2.43
N LEU A 399 9.95 -16.44 1.83
CA LEU A 399 10.89 -17.52 2.11
C LEU A 399 12.33 -17.11 1.77
N ALA A 400 12.56 -16.46 0.63
CA ALA A 400 13.89 -15.98 0.23
C ALA A 400 14.44 -14.92 1.21
N ALA A 401 13.59 -13.98 1.64
CA ALA A 401 13.97 -12.93 2.58
C ALA A 401 14.29 -13.45 3.99
N SER A 402 13.76 -14.62 4.36
CA SER A 402 13.98 -15.24 5.67
C SER A 402 15.16 -16.24 5.71
N ILE A 403 15.84 -16.47 4.59
CA ILE A 403 17.10 -17.24 4.56
C ILE A 403 18.17 -16.43 5.28
N ARG A 404 18.81 -16.99 6.32
CA ARG A 404 19.87 -16.32 7.11
C ARG A 404 21.23 -16.35 6.40
N ASP A 405 22.08 -15.37 6.71
CA ASP A 405 23.46 -15.25 6.21
C ASP A 405 24.45 -16.16 6.97
N THR A 406 24.02 -16.75 8.09
CA THR A 406 24.84 -17.61 8.95
C THR A 406 25.34 -18.87 8.24
N THR A 407 26.41 -19.45 8.75
CA THR A 407 26.87 -20.81 8.43
C THR A 407 26.24 -21.82 9.40
N GLN A 408 26.47 -23.13 9.19
CA GLN A 408 26.05 -24.15 10.16
C GLN A 408 26.73 -23.95 11.53
N PHE A 409 27.99 -23.52 11.52
CA PHE A 409 28.74 -23.18 12.73
C PHE A 409 28.16 -21.94 13.43
N GLY A 410 27.96 -20.84 12.70
CA GLY A 410 27.37 -19.62 13.27
C GLY A 410 25.95 -19.83 13.78
N GLU A 411 25.16 -20.65 13.10
CA GLU A 411 23.79 -21.00 13.54
C GLU A 411 23.80 -21.84 14.82
N ALA A 412 24.78 -22.74 15.01
CA ALA A 412 24.96 -23.49 16.24
C ALA A 412 25.30 -22.58 17.42
N GLU A 413 26.16 -21.60 17.20
CA GLU A 413 26.51 -20.60 18.22
C GLU A 413 25.33 -19.67 18.55
N ALA A 414 24.54 -19.30 17.54
CA ALA A 414 23.36 -18.46 17.72
C ALA A 414 22.31 -19.08 18.65
N VAL A 415 22.29 -20.41 18.84
CA VAL A 415 21.36 -21.08 19.78
C VAL A 415 21.57 -20.61 21.21
N ALA A 416 22.82 -20.51 21.67
CA ALA A 416 23.13 -20.05 23.03
C ALA A 416 22.75 -18.58 23.21
N TRP A 417 23.03 -17.74 22.21
CA TRP A 417 22.66 -16.32 22.22
C TRP A 417 21.14 -16.10 22.18
N ARG A 418 20.38 -16.97 21.49
CA ARG A 418 18.91 -16.95 21.56
C ARG A 418 18.40 -17.29 22.95
N GLY A 419 19.08 -18.20 23.67
CA GLY A 419 18.79 -18.50 25.06
C GLY A 419 18.98 -17.27 25.95
N TYR A 420 20.06 -16.52 25.74
CA TYR A 420 20.30 -15.27 26.45
C TYR A 420 19.25 -14.20 26.13
N LYS A 421 18.91 -14.00 24.85
CA LYS A 421 17.80 -13.13 24.42
C LYS A 421 16.48 -13.50 25.11
N GLU A 422 16.15 -14.79 25.17
CA GLU A 422 14.91 -15.26 25.80
C GLU A 422 14.92 -15.04 27.32
N GLY A 423 16.08 -15.21 27.98
CA GLY A 423 16.24 -14.91 29.40
C GLY A 423 16.06 -13.43 29.72
N ILE A 424 16.66 -12.53 28.93
CA ILE A 424 16.44 -11.07 29.03
C ILE A 424 14.95 -10.74 28.84
N THR A 425 14.33 -11.33 27.81
CA THR A 425 12.91 -11.08 27.50
C THR A 425 11.99 -11.58 28.62
N SER A 426 12.30 -12.75 29.18
CA SER A 426 11.54 -13.35 30.29
C SER A 426 11.65 -12.54 31.58
N ALA A 427 12.80 -11.89 31.80
CA ALA A 427 13.05 -11.04 32.96
C ALA A 427 12.13 -9.80 33.01
N ARG A 428 11.42 -9.46 31.92
CA ARG A 428 10.36 -8.44 31.93
C ARG A 428 9.30 -8.71 33.02
N ASN A 429 8.93 -9.97 33.23
CA ASN A 429 7.83 -10.35 34.15
C ASN A 429 8.31 -10.73 35.56
N ASP A 430 9.62 -10.78 35.79
CA ASP A 430 10.21 -11.20 37.06
C ASP A 430 11.25 -10.18 37.51
N LEU A 431 10.79 -9.02 38.01
CA LEU A 431 11.64 -7.91 38.46
C LEU A 431 12.65 -8.31 39.56
N ALA A 432 12.43 -9.43 40.25
CA ALA A 432 13.37 -9.97 41.24
C ALA A 432 14.61 -10.63 40.61
N ALA A 433 14.58 -10.96 39.32
CA ALA A 433 15.76 -11.46 38.62
C ALA A 433 16.87 -10.39 38.60
N VAL A 434 17.99 -10.71 39.23
CA VAL A 434 19.19 -9.84 39.27
C VAL A 434 19.83 -9.85 37.90
N LEU A 435 19.79 -8.69 37.23
CA LEU A 435 20.44 -8.44 35.95
C LEU A 435 21.44 -7.31 36.15
N ASP A 436 22.68 -7.52 35.70
CA ASP A 436 23.63 -6.44 35.55
C ASP A 436 23.21 -5.60 34.33
N LEU A 437 22.64 -4.42 34.58
CA LEU A 437 22.11 -3.55 33.54
C LEU A 437 23.21 -3.00 32.62
N ASP A 438 24.44 -2.85 33.11
CA ASP A 438 25.58 -2.38 32.32
C ASP A 438 26.02 -3.44 31.32
N GLU A 439 26.04 -4.70 31.74
CA GLU A 439 26.37 -5.82 30.87
C GLU A 439 25.23 -6.13 29.88
N VAL A 440 23.98 -6.12 30.35
CA VAL A 440 22.82 -6.59 29.58
C VAL A 440 22.36 -5.60 28.52
N LEU A 441 22.44 -4.29 28.78
CA LEU A 441 21.85 -3.27 27.90
C LEU A 441 22.41 -3.31 26.46
N PRO A 442 23.74 -3.37 26.23
CA PRO A 442 24.29 -3.50 24.87
C PRO A 442 23.73 -4.72 24.12
N TYR A 443 23.58 -5.86 24.79
CA TYR A 443 23.03 -7.08 24.18
C TYR A 443 21.52 -6.97 23.93
N ALA A 444 20.77 -6.36 24.85
CA ALA A 444 19.33 -6.13 24.66
C ALA A 444 19.06 -5.25 23.43
N VAL A 445 19.89 -4.22 23.20
CA VAL A 445 19.89 -3.39 22.00
C VAL A 445 20.22 -4.22 20.77
N ALA A 446 21.30 -5.00 20.82
CA ALA A 446 21.71 -5.84 19.70
C ALA A 446 20.61 -6.86 19.28
N PHE A 447 19.91 -7.44 20.26
CA PHE A 447 18.83 -8.40 20.05
C PHE A 447 17.48 -7.78 19.70
N GLY A 448 17.34 -6.46 19.81
CA GLY A 448 16.08 -5.75 19.59
C GLY A 448 15.02 -6.07 20.65
N VAL A 449 15.42 -6.24 21.91
CA VAL A 449 14.53 -6.54 23.05
C VAL A 449 14.62 -5.50 24.17
N VAL A 450 15.11 -4.29 23.87
CA VAL A 450 15.21 -3.18 24.84
C VAL A 450 13.88 -2.90 25.53
N ASP A 451 12.76 -2.99 24.80
CA ASP A 451 11.41 -2.80 25.34
C ASP A 451 11.07 -3.74 26.51
N SER A 452 11.76 -4.88 26.62
CA SER A 452 11.59 -5.80 27.75
C SER A 452 12.25 -5.31 29.05
N LEU A 453 13.18 -4.38 28.95
CA LEU A 453 13.91 -3.78 30.06
C LEU A 453 13.42 -2.36 30.39
N ASP A 454 12.45 -1.82 29.66
CA ASP A 454 12.05 -0.42 29.75
C ASP A 454 11.61 -0.01 31.16
N ASP A 455 10.71 -0.80 31.76
CA ASP A 455 10.24 -0.60 33.14
C ASP A 455 11.41 -0.69 34.15
N ARG A 456 12.32 -1.66 33.97
CA ARG A 456 13.51 -1.84 34.83
C ARG A 456 14.49 -0.68 34.72
N LEU A 457 14.77 -0.20 33.52
CA LEU A 457 15.67 0.92 33.28
C LEU A 457 15.10 2.19 33.88
N LYS A 458 13.79 2.38 33.79
CA LYS A 458 13.08 3.50 34.41
C LYS A 458 13.13 3.42 35.94
N GLU A 459 12.78 2.28 36.54
CA GLU A 459 12.85 2.06 37.99
C GLU A 459 14.28 2.22 38.53
N ALA A 460 15.27 1.64 37.86
CA ALA A 460 16.68 1.79 38.22
C ALA A 460 17.11 3.25 38.14
N SER A 461 16.73 3.95 37.06
CA SER A 461 17.01 5.38 36.90
C SER A 461 16.39 6.24 38.00
N GLU A 462 15.18 5.92 38.45
CA GLU A 462 14.49 6.60 39.56
C GLU A 462 15.15 6.29 40.91
N ALA A 463 15.69 5.08 41.07
CA ALA A 463 16.49 4.66 42.22
C ALA A 463 17.91 5.25 42.24
N GLY A 464 18.29 6.06 41.25
CA GLY A 464 19.59 6.73 41.17
C GLY A 464 20.70 5.91 40.50
N TYR A 465 20.38 4.77 39.89
CA TYR A 465 21.33 4.04 39.03
C TYR A 465 21.71 4.91 37.83
N GLN A 466 23.01 4.95 37.53
CA GLN A 466 23.55 5.52 36.31
C GLN A 466 24.45 4.47 35.67
N PRO A 467 24.21 4.13 34.39
CA PRO A 467 25.04 3.16 33.72
C PRO A 467 26.45 3.70 33.49
N ALA A 468 27.44 2.82 33.49
CA ALA A 468 28.86 3.14 33.35
C ALA A 468 29.17 3.91 32.05
N TRP A 469 28.38 3.68 31.00
CA TRP A 469 28.50 4.38 29.72
C TRP A 469 27.94 5.81 29.70
N PHE A 470 27.11 6.20 30.68
CA PHE A 470 26.47 7.51 30.75
C PHE A 470 27.19 8.42 31.73
N ASN A 471 27.91 9.42 31.19
CA ASN A 471 28.60 10.41 32.00
C ASN A 471 27.73 11.66 32.16
N ALA A 472 26.91 11.67 33.21
CA ALA A 472 26.30 12.90 33.69
C ALA A 472 27.33 13.62 34.56
N THR A 473 28.24 14.41 33.98
CA THR A 473 28.98 15.40 34.78
C THR A 473 27.95 16.26 35.49
N MET A 474 27.77 16.00 36.79
CA MET A 474 26.67 16.52 37.58
C MET A 474 26.72 18.04 37.57
N GLN A 475 25.71 18.69 36.98
CA GLN A 475 25.37 20.04 37.44
C GLN A 475 24.94 19.89 38.90
N PRO A 476 25.64 20.53 39.86
CA PRO A 476 25.32 20.40 41.27
C PRO A 476 23.85 20.76 41.51
N GLY A 477 23.06 19.82 42.08
CA GLY A 477 21.66 20.04 42.44
C GLY A 477 20.59 19.47 41.50
N SER A 478 20.96 18.76 40.43
CA SER A 478 19.98 18.09 39.55
C SER A 478 19.98 16.57 39.77
N SER A 479 18.92 16.03 40.40
CA SER A 479 18.67 14.59 40.49
C SER A 479 18.09 14.08 39.16
N MET A 480 18.83 14.21 38.08
CA MET A 480 18.34 13.85 36.76
C MET A 480 18.60 12.36 36.50
N GLY A 481 17.53 11.57 36.34
CA GLY A 481 17.63 10.18 35.93
C GLY A 481 18.23 10.03 34.52
N PHE A 482 18.94 8.94 34.25
CA PHE A 482 19.54 8.67 32.94
C PHE A 482 18.50 8.30 31.87
N TYR A 483 17.34 7.74 32.26
CA TYR A 483 16.37 7.15 31.33
C TYR A 483 15.86 8.11 30.23
N PRO A 484 15.53 9.39 30.50
CA PRO A 484 15.17 10.32 29.44
C PRO A 484 16.28 10.56 28.39
N TYR A 485 17.55 10.49 28.80
CA TYR A 485 18.70 10.59 27.91
C TYR A 485 18.93 9.31 27.12
N TRP A 486 18.69 8.15 27.74
CA TRP A 486 18.65 6.87 27.05
C TRP A 486 17.67 6.89 25.87
N VAL A 487 16.43 7.33 26.11
CA VAL A 487 15.41 7.47 25.04
C VAL A 487 15.88 8.44 23.95
N GLY A 488 16.49 9.57 24.33
CA GLY A 488 17.07 10.53 23.39
C GLY A 488 18.20 9.95 22.53
N PHE A 489 19.08 9.15 23.13
CA PHE A 489 20.14 8.44 22.43
C PHE A 489 19.58 7.39 21.46
N HIS A 490 18.74 6.48 21.98
CA HIS A 490 18.16 5.38 21.21
C HIS A 490 17.39 5.89 19.98
N THR A 491 16.59 6.95 20.14
CA THR A 491 15.83 7.55 19.02
C THR A 491 16.70 8.29 18.00
N ALA A 492 17.85 8.83 18.42
CA ALA A 492 18.80 9.48 17.51
C ALA A 492 19.51 8.44 16.64
N VAL A 493 19.86 7.28 17.21
CA VAL A 493 20.60 6.21 16.55
C VAL A 493 19.69 5.24 15.79
N SER A 494 18.59 4.82 16.41
CA SER A 494 17.61 3.87 15.89
C SER A 494 16.19 4.44 15.97
N PRO A 495 15.82 5.43 15.13
CA PRO A 495 14.47 5.95 15.05
C PRO A 495 13.48 4.84 14.68
N PRO A 496 12.26 4.86 15.23
CA PRO A 496 11.22 3.91 14.87
C PRO A 496 10.94 3.93 13.36
N SER A 497 10.80 2.77 12.75
CA SER A 497 10.44 2.64 11.34
C SER A 497 9.03 3.17 11.09
N SER A 498 8.86 4.03 10.09
CA SER A 498 7.61 4.71 9.70
C SER A 498 6.51 3.80 9.11
N SER A 499 6.49 2.51 9.44
CA SER A 499 5.54 1.52 8.90
C SER A 499 4.31 1.27 9.77
N SER A 500 4.01 2.13 10.75
CA SER A 500 2.68 2.20 11.37
C SER A 500 1.86 3.29 10.66
N GLY A 501 1.44 2.98 9.43
CA GLY A 501 0.58 3.84 8.63
C GLY A 501 -0.79 4.02 9.30
N GLY A 502 -1.01 5.20 9.87
CA GLY A 502 -2.35 5.74 10.10
C GLY A 502 -3.07 5.92 8.76
N SER A 503 -4.33 5.54 8.75
CA SER A 503 -5.24 5.60 7.62
C SER A 503 -5.43 7.03 7.10
N VAL A 504 -5.07 7.28 5.85
CA VAL A 504 -5.52 8.41 5.03
C VAL A 504 -6.08 7.84 3.74
N GLY A 505 -7.18 8.44 3.27
CA GLY A 505 -8.14 7.92 2.31
C GLY A 505 -7.61 7.52 0.93
N GLY A 506 -8.41 6.70 0.26
CA GLY A 506 -8.27 6.35 -1.15
C GLY A 506 -9.51 5.60 -1.61
N ALA A 507 -10.24 6.21 -2.55
CA ALA A 507 -11.53 5.83 -3.10
C ALA A 507 -11.48 4.65 -4.11
N SER A 508 -12.63 4.01 -4.38
CA SER A 508 -13.07 3.59 -5.74
C SER A 508 -14.50 2.98 -5.79
N ALA A 509 -15.29 3.43 -6.79
CA ALA A 509 -16.27 2.73 -7.67
C ALA A 509 -17.38 1.80 -7.09
N GLY A 510 -18.61 1.70 -7.64
CA GLY A 510 -19.19 2.14 -8.91
C GLY A 510 -20.69 1.73 -9.03
N GLY A 511 -21.40 2.31 -10.00
CA GLY A 511 -22.76 2.01 -10.46
C GLY A 511 -22.88 2.63 -11.86
N GLY A 512 -23.49 1.92 -12.82
CA GLY A 512 -23.28 2.18 -14.25
C GLY A 512 -24.43 2.86 -14.97
N GLY A 513 -24.09 3.89 -15.74
CA GLY A 513 -24.71 4.25 -17.00
C GLY A 513 -23.64 4.73 -17.98
N ALA A 514 -24.07 5.24 -19.13
CA ALA A 514 -23.21 5.52 -20.27
C ALA A 514 -22.98 7.03 -20.43
N GLY A 515 -21.71 7.45 -20.46
CA GLY A 515 -21.34 8.86 -20.59
C GLY A 515 -20.02 9.05 -21.31
N GLY A 516 -19.81 10.25 -21.86
CA GLY A 516 -18.61 10.59 -22.62
C GLY A 516 -18.23 12.05 -22.44
N SER A 517 -16.93 12.33 -22.54
CA SER A 517 -16.36 13.68 -22.47
C SER A 517 -15.83 14.13 -23.84
N PHE A 518 -15.97 15.43 -24.11
CA PHE A 518 -15.54 16.05 -25.36
C PHE A 518 -14.85 17.40 -25.15
#